data_AF-K2F1D4-F1
#
_entry.id   AF-K2F1D4-F1
#
_cell.length_a   1.000
_cell.length_b   1.000
_cell.length_c   1.000
_cell.angle_alpha   90.00
_cell.angle_beta   90.00
_cell.angle_gamma   90.00
#
_symmetry.space_group_name_H-M   'P 1'
#
loop_
_entity.id
_entity.type
_entity.pdbx_description
1 polymer ?
#
loop_
_entity_poly.entity_id
_entity_poly.type
_entity_poly.pdbx_seq_one_letter_code
_entity_poly.pdbx_strand_id
1 'polypeptide(L)'
;MDLVKNIIKMYQTGDNYVEVLAASVRTLDHFLAALKIGSDIITAPFKVLKEWAENRTVLPEDFSYNPNLKPIPYQKINLNKNWQEYNITHELTDKGIEKFCQDWNELIK
;
A
#
# COMPACT_ATOMS: atom_id res chain seq x y z
N MET A 1 -4.93 4.03 -4.37
CA MET A 1 -4.36 2.69 -4.63
C MET A 1 -3.37 2.65 -5.80
N ASP A 2 -3.28 3.71 -6.60
CA ASP A 2 -2.41 3.76 -7.79
C ASP A 2 -0.96 3.37 -7.53
N LEU A 3 -0.35 3.85 -6.44
CA LEU A 3 1.04 3.50 -6.10
C LEU A 3 1.23 1.98 -5.99
N VAL A 4 0.40 1.31 -5.18
CA VAL A 4 0.49 -0.16 -4.97
C VAL A 4 0.19 -0.89 -6.27
N LYS A 5 -0.83 -0.46 -7.03
CA LYS A 5 -1.15 -1.03 -8.36
C LYS A 5 0.04 -0.93 -9.33
N ASN A 6 0.75 0.20 -9.31
CA ASN A 6 1.92 0.42 -10.16
C ASN A 6 3.11 -0.45 -9.72
N ILE A 7 3.30 -0.67 -8.42
CA ILE A 7 4.32 -1.58 -7.87
C ILE A 7 4.04 -3.02 -8.27
N ILE A 8 2.80 -3.51 -8.12
CA ILE A 8 2.38 -4.85 -8.57
C ILE A 8 2.70 -5.02 -10.06
N LYS A 9 2.27 -4.07 -10.89
CA LYS A 9 2.56 -4.08 -12.32
C LYS A 9 4.06 -4.10 -12.64
N MET A 10 4.87 -3.39 -11.86
CA MET A 10 6.32 -3.39 -12.03
C MET A 10 6.92 -4.77 -11.71
N TYR A 11 6.49 -5.38 -10.60
CA TYR A 11 7.01 -6.68 -10.14
C TYR A 11 6.60 -7.86 -11.03
N GLN A 12 5.46 -7.78 -11.73
CA GLN A 12 5.05 -8.78 -12.72
C GLN A 12 6.09 -9.05 -13.83
N THR A 13 7.04 -8.14 -14.04
CA THR A 13 8.11 -8.30 -15.04
C THR A 13 9.38 -8.97 -14.51
N GLY A 14 9.46 -9.22 -13.20
CA GLY A 14 10.59 -9.87 -12.54
C GLY A 14 10.35 -11.35 -12.24
N ASP A 15 11.25 -11.94 -11.44
CA ASP A 15 11.28 -13.37 -11.15
C ASP A 15 10.29 -13.82 -10.05
N ASN A 16 9.34 -12.95 -9.67
CA ASN A 16 8.24 -13.22 -8.71
C ASN A 16 8.66 -13.67 -7.29
N TYR A 17 9.89 -13.36 -6.84
CA TYR A 17 10.33 -13.66 -5.47
C TYR A 17 9.82 -12.69 -4.41
N VAL A 18 9.29 -11.53 -4.81
CA VAL A 18 8.84 -10.48 -3.89
C VAL A 18 7.33 -10.38 -3.92
N GLU A 19 6.71 -10.54 -2.74
CA GLU A 19 5.28 -10.31 -2.53
C GLU A 19 5.00 -8.84 -2.19
N VAL A 20 3.88 -8.32 -2.66
CA VAL A 20 3.40 -6.97 -2.35
C VAL A 20 2.48 -7.00 -1.13
N LEU A 21 2.97 -6.42 -0.04
CA LEU A 21 2.20 -6.21 1.19
C LEU A 21 1.60 -4.78 1.21
N ALA A 22 0.29 -4.69 1.00
CA ALA A 22 -0.46 -3.46 1.18
C ALA A 22 -0.71 -3.20 2.67
N ALA A 23 -0.09 -2.13 3.20
CA ALA A 23 -0.18 -1.72 4.58
C ALA A 23 -0.96 -0.41 4.75
N SER A 24 -1.27 -0.07 6.01
CA SER A 24 -2.00 1.15 6.38
C SER A 24 -3.40 1.24 5.75
N VAL A 25 -4.08 0.10 5.58
CA VAL A 25 -5.49 0.05 5.19
C VAL A 25 -6.35 0.65 6.32
N ARG A 26 -7.29 1.54 5.98
CA ARG A 26 -8.04 2.33 6.98
C ARG A 26 -9.56 2.10 6.95
N THR A 27 -10.10 1.60 5.85
CA THR A 27 -11.55 1.40 5.64
C THR A 27 -11.80 0.11 4.87
N LEU A 28 -13.03 -0.38 4.91
CA LEU A 28 -13.45 -1.54 4.11
C LEU A 28 -13.26 -1.31 2.62
N ASP A 29 -13.61 -0.13 2.08
CA ASP A 29 -13.37 0.21 0.67
C ASP A 29 -11.88 0.16 0.30
N HIS A 30 -11.00 0.64 1.18
CA HIS A 30 -9.56 0.58 0.95
C HIS A 30 -9.07 -0.88 0.94
N PHE A 31 -9.63 -1.73 1.80
CA PHE A 31 -9.37 -3.17 1.82
C PHE A 31 -9.84 -3.86 0.52
N LEU A 32 -11.08 -3.60 0.09
CA LEU A 32 -11.61 -4.13 -1.18
C LEU A 32 -10.83 -3.62 -2.40
N ALA A 33 -10.32 -2.39 -2.34
CA ALA A 33 -9.46 -1.85 -3.37
C ALA A 33 -8.11 -2.57 -3.45
N ALA A 34 -7.51 -2.93 -2.30
CA ALA A 34 -6.30 -3.75 -2.26
C ALA A 34 -6.54 -5.17 -2.82
N LEU A 35 -7.69 -5.78 -2.52
CA LEU A 35 -8.12 -7.03 -3.14
C LEU A 35 -8.29 -6.89 -4.66
N LYS A 36 -8.98 -5.84 -5.12
CA LYS A 36 -9.29 -5.61 -6.54
C LYS A 36 -8.04 -5.44 -7.40
N ILE A 37 -7.00 -4.80 -6.87
CA ILE A 37 -5.73 -4.62 -7.58
C ILE A 37 -4.83 -5.86 -7.52
N GLY A 38 -5.19 -6.89 -6.75
CA GLY A 38 -4.43 -8.13 -6.62
C GLY A 38 -3.19 -7.98 -5.76
N SER A 39 -3.25 -7.25 -4.63
CA SER A 39 -2.16 -7.27 -3.65
C SER A 39 -2.01 -8.67 -3.06
N ASP A 40 -0.78 -9.19 -3.00
CA ASP A 40 -0.51 -10.54 -2.50
C ASP A 40 -0.88 -10.68 -1.01
N ILE A 41 -0.49 -9.69 -0.22
CA ILE A 41 -0.74 -9.62 1.22
C ILE A 41 -1.39 -8.28 1.56
N ILE A 42 -2.37 -8.32 2.47
CA ILE A 42 -2.99 -7.10 3.02
C ILE A 42 -2.87 -7.15 4.54
N THR A 43 -2.29 -6.10 5.13
CA THR A 43 -2.31 -5.90 6.58
C THR A 43 -3.21 -4.72 6.93
N ALA A 44 -4.16 -4.96 7.84
CA ALA A 44 -5.20 -4.01 8.18
C ALA A 44 -5.50 -4.05 9.69
N PRO A 45 -5.97 -2.94 10.29
CA PRO A 45 -6.43 -2.92 11.67
C PRO A 45 -7.58 -3.92 11.90
N PHE A 46 -7.65 -4.49 13.11
CA PHE A 46 -8.68 -5.47 13.48
C PHE A 46 -10.10 -5.01 13.15
N LYS A 47 -10.42 -3.72 13.36
CA LYS A 47 -11.74 -3.16 13.04
C LYS A 47 -12.14 -3.40 11.57
N VAL A 48 -11.22 -3.20 10.63
CA VAL A 48 -11.49 -3.38 9.19
C VAL A 48 -11.71 -4.86 8.87
N LEU A 49 -10.87 -5.74 9.43
CA LEU A 49 -10.99 -7.19 9.22
C LEU A 49 -12.28 -7.75 9.81
N LYS A 50 -12.66 -7.26 11.00
CA LYS A 50 -13.92 -7.62 11.66
C LYS A 50 -15.13 -7.19 10.83
N GLU A 51 -15.14 -5.95 10.35
CA GLU A 51 -16.20 -5.42 9.49
C GLU A 51 -16.33 -6.25 8.19
N TRP A 52 -15.21 -6.56 7.54
CA TRP A 52 -15.20 -7.42 6.35
C TRP A 52 -15.79 -8.81 6.61
N ALA A 53 -15.42 -9.43 7.74
CA ALA A 53 -15.90 -10.76 8.11
C ALA A 53 -17.39 -10.78 8.49
N GLU A 54 -17.84 -9.82 9.32
CA GLU A 54 -19.24 -9.75 9.79
C GLU A 54 -20.22 -9.48 8.65
N ASN A 55 -19.84 -8.62 7.70
CA ASN A 55 -20.64 -8.30 6.53
C ASN A 55 -20.63 -9.40 5.46
N ARG A 56 -19.83 -10.47 5.65
CA ARG A 56 -19.58 -11.52 4.66
C ARG A 56 -19.24 -10.93 3.29
N THR A 57 -18.44 -9.86 3.29
CA THR A 57 -18.21 -9.07 2.10
C THR A 57 -17.39 -9.85 1.08
N VAL A 58 -17.99 -10.10 -0.07
CA VAL A 58 -17.28 -10.55 -1.28
C VAL A 58 -16.96 -9.32 -2.12
N LEU A 59 -15.83 -9.29 -2.81
CA LEU A 59 -15.49 -8.22 -3.73
C LEU A 59 -16.54 -8.15 -4.86
N PRO A 60 -17.33 -7.07 -4.98
CA PRO A 60 -18.29 -6.92 -6.07
C PRO A 60 -17.58 -6.79 -7.42
N GLU A 61 -18.19 -7.32 -8.49
CA GLU A 61 -17.61 -7.24 -9.85
C GLU A 61 -17.46 -5.79 -10.32
N ASP A 62 -18.47 -4.97 -10.03
CA ASP A 62 -18.60 -3.55 -10.36
C ASP A 62 -17.92 -2.61 -9.36
N PHE A 63 -17.22 -3.15 -8.36
CA PHE A 63 -16.52 -2.35 -7.36
C PHE A 63 -15.50 -1.41 -8.02
N SER A 64 -15.65 -0.13 -7.72
CA SER A 64 -14.73 0.93 -8.12
C SER A 64 -14.24 1.72 -6.91
N TYR A 65 -12.95 2.02 -6.89
CA TYR A 65 -12.32 2.77 -5.82
C TYR A 65 -11.85 4.13 -6.34
N ASN A 66 -12.60 5.18 -6.00
CA ASN A 66 -12.38 6.54 -6.50
C ASN A 66 -12.13 7.52 -5.35
N PRO A 67 -10.92 7.54 -4.76
CA PRO A 67 -10.60 8.51 -3.74
C PRO A 67 -10.49 9.91 -4.36
N ASN A 68 -10.83 10.96 -3.61
CA ASN A 68 -10.61 12.35 -4.04
C ASN A 68 -9.12 12.73 -3.92
N LEU A 69 -8.27 12.09 -4.71
CA LEU A 69 -6.82 12.24 -4.71
C LEU A 69 -6.31 12.39 -6.15
N LYS A 70 -5.13 12.99 -6.28
CA LYS A 70 -4.46 13.08 -7.60
C LYS A 70 -4.02 11.68 -8.05
N PRO A 71 -4.25 11.33 -9.34
CA PRO A 71 -3.83 10.04 -9.86
C PRO A 71 -2.29 9.94 -9.90
N ILE A 72 -1.78 8.72 -9.70
CA ILE A 72 -0.34 8.43 -9.80
C ILE A 72 -0.12 7.57 -11.07
N PRO A 73 0.32 8.17 -12.19
CA PRO A 73 0.53 7.40 -13.41
C PRO A 73 1.69 6.41 -13.24
N TYR A 74 1.57 5.26 -13.91
CA TYR A 74 2.65 4.29 -13.98
C TYR A 74 3.87 4.90 -14.68
N GLN A 75 5.05 4.68 -14.11
CA GLN A 75 6.32 5.10 -14.69
C GLN A 75 7.21 3.88 -14.85
N LYS A 76 7.87 3.76 -16.02
CA LYS A 76 8.85 2.71 -16.25
C LYS A 76 10.18 3.14 -15.61
N ILE A 77 10.64 2.39 -14.61
CA ILE A 77 11.89 2.64 -13.89
C ILE A 77 13.00 1.76 -14.48
N ASN A 78 14.21 2.30 -14.62
CA ASN A 78 15.38 1.55 -15.06
C ASN A 78 16.06 0.86 -13.85
N LEU A 79 15.80 -0.43 -13.67
CA LEU A 79 16.34 -1.20 -12.55
C LEU A 79 17.87 -1.40 -12.60
N ASN A 80 18.51 -1.15 -13.75
CA ASN A 80 19.97 -1.22 -13.89
C ASN A 80 20.67 0.09 -13.52
N LYS A 81 19.92 1.17 -13.31
CA LYS A 81 20.47 2.44 -12.84
C LYS A 81 20.85 2.28 -11.37
N ASN A 82 21.94 2.93 -10.94
CA ASN A 82 22.30 2.95 -9.53
C ASN A 82 21.15 3.58 -8.71
N TRP A 83 20.75 2.90 -7.64
CA TRP A 83 19.53 3.27 -6.91
C TRP A 83 19.66 4.62 -6.20
N GLN A 84 20.88 5.03 -5.82
CA GLN A 84 21.18 6.32 -5.21
C GLN A 84 20.96 7.49 -6.19
N GLU A 85 20.86 7.23 -7.48
CA GLU A 85 20.50 8.24 -8.49
C GLU A 85 18.99 8.52 -8.58
N TYR A 86 18.16 7.84 -7.78
CA TYR A 86 16.74 8.13 -7.65
C TYR A 86 16.47 8.99 -6.43
N ASN A 87 15.61 10.00 -6.60
CA ASN A 87 15.07 10.72 -5.46
C ASN A 87 14.05 9.83 -4.75
N ILE A 88 14.44 9.29 -3.59
CA ILE A 88 13.60 8.46 -2.71
C ILE A 88 13.03 9.25 -1.52
N THR A 89 13.31 10.55 -1.43
CA THR A 89 12.83 11.41 -0.34
C THR A 89 11.35 11.73 -0.52
N HIS A 90 10.60 11.63 0.58
CA HIS A 90 9.18 11.96 0.60
C HIS A 90 8.75 12.38 2.00
N GLU A 91 8.00 13.48 2.10
CA GLU A 91 7.58 14.09 3.38
C GLU A 91 6.88 13.10 4.32
N LEU A 92 6.02 12.22 3.80
CA LEU A 92 5.34 11.21 4.63
C LEU A 92 6.28 10.11 5.15
N THR A 93 7.38 9.85 4.44
CA THR A 93 8.41 8.91 4.92
C THR A 93 9.12 9.50 6.13
N ASP A 94 9.54 10.77 6.02
CA ASP A 94 10.21 11.49 7.09
C ASP A 94 9.32 11.60 8.34
N LYS A 95 8.07 12.05 8.16
CA LYS A 95 7.07 12.11 9.23
C LYS A 95 6.81 10.75 9.89
N GLY A 96 6.82 9.67 9.10
CA GLY A 96 6.65 8.31 9.61
C GLY A 96 7.81 7.87 10.51
N ILE A 97 9.04 8.12 10.07
CA ILE A 97 10.26 7.81 10.85
C ILE A 97 10.27 8.61 12.15
N GLU A 98 10.01 9.91 12.09
CA GLU A 98 9.95 10.78 13.27
C GLU A 98 8.91 10.29 14.28
N LYS A 99 7.72 9.92 13.81
CA LYS A 99 6.66 9.41 14.68
C LYS A 99 7.08 8.10 15.37
N PHE A 100 7.68 7.16 14.64
CA PHE A 100 8.19 5.93 15.27
C PHE A 100 9.28 6.20 16.30
N CYS A 101 10.19 7.14 16.06
CA CYS A 101 11.20 7.54 17.04
C CYS A 101 10.56 8.16 18.31
N GLN A 102 9.53 8.99 18.15
CA GLN A 102 8.81 9.57 19.28
C GLN A 102 8.12 8.49 20.11
N ASP A 103 7.37 7.59 19.46
CA ASP A 103 6.67 6.49 20.13
C ASP A 103 7.65 5.58 20.89
N TRP A 104 8.80 5.28 20.29
CA TRP A 104 9.87 4.52 20.94
C TRP A 104 10.41 5.22 22.21
N ASN A 105 10.68 6.51 22.13
CA ASN A 105 11.20 7.29 23.27
C ASN A 105 10.16 7.44 24.39
N GLU A 106 8.87 7.41 24.08
CA GLU A 106 7.79 7.43 25.08
C GLU A 106 7.66 6.10 25.84
N LEU A 107 8.03 4.97 25.22
CA LEU A 107 7.98 3.64 25.85
C LEU A 107 9.09 3.39 26.90
N ILE A 108 10.20 4.13 26.83
CA ILE A 108 11.40 3.89 27.65
C ILE A 108 11.48 4.84 28.88
N LYS A 109 10.52 5.77 29.02
CA LYS A 109 10.39 6.65 30.19
C LYS A 109 9.75 5.94 31.37
#